data_AF-A0A4Q3CHF4-F1
#
_entry.id   AF-A0A4Q3CHF4-F1
#
_cell.length_a   1.000
_cell.length_b   1.000
_cell.length_c   1.000
_cell.angle_alpha   90.00
_cell.angle_beta   90.00
_cell.angle_gamma   90.00
#
_symmetry.space_group_name_H-M   'P 1'
#
loop_
_entity.id
_entity.type
_entity.pdbx_description
1 polymer ?
#
loop_
_entity_poly.entity_id
_entity_poly.type
_entity_poly.pdbx_seq_one_letter_code
_entity_poly.pdbx_strand_id
1 'polypeptide(L)'
;MRKKALITGVTGQDGAYLTELLLSKGYEVHGIKRRSSLFNTDRIDHLYQDPHDIGRNLILHYGDLSDSTNLIRIIQQVQPDE
;
A
#
# COMPACT_ATOMS: atom_id res chain seq x y z
N MET A 1 18.28 -5.86 -3.05
CA MET A 1 17.20 -5.23 -2.27
C MET A 1 15.97 -5.17 -3.14
N ARG A 2 14.77 -5.44 -2.61
CA ARG A 2 13.51 -5.24 -3.36
C ARG A 2 13.26 -3.74 -3.43
N LYS A 3 12.84 -3.25 -4.60
CA LYS A 3 12.42 -1.86 -4.75
C LYS A 3 11.10 -1.65 -4.02
N LYS A 4 10.96 -0.50 -3.36
CA LYS A 4 9.77 -0.13 -2.61
C LYS A 4 8.97 0.91 -3.37
N ALA A 5 7.67 0.67 -3.50
CA ALA A 5 6.75 1.61 -4.12
C ALA A 5 5.71 2.10 -3.12
N LEU A 6 5.41 3.40 -3.08
CA LEU A 6 4.34 3.97 -2.24
C LEU A 6 3.14 4.42 -3.10
N ILE A 7 2.00 3.73 -2.97
CA ILE A 7 0.78 4.03 -3.72
C ILE A 7 -0.22 4.75 -2.81
N THR A 8 -0.57 5.98 -3.19
CA THR A 8 -1.72 6.69 -2.61
C THR A 8 -2.99 6.25 -3.34
N GLY A 9 -4.12 6.13 -2.61
CA GLY A 9 -5.37 5.67 -3.23
C GLY A 9 -5.33 4.20 -3.67
N VAL A 10 -4.58 3.36 -2.94
CA VAL A 10 -4.38 1.93 -3.24
C VAL A 10 -5.67 1.12 -3.38
N THR A 11 -6.74 1.55 -2.71
CA THR A 11 -8.07 0.93 -2.76
C THR A 11 -8.89 1.34 -4.00
N GLY A 12 -8.40 2.28 -4.80
CA GLY A 12 -9.00 2.68 -6.07
C GLY A 12 -8.80 1.64 -7.17
N GLN A 13 -9.42 1.85 -8.32
CA GLN A 13 -9.28 0.96 -9.48
C GLN A 13 -7.82 0.91 -9.96
N ASP A 14 -7.24 2.07 -10.27
CA ASP A 14 -5.88 2.16 -10.80
C ASP A 14 -4.85 1.74 -9.76
N GLY A 15 -5.10 2.07 -8.49
CA GLY A 15 -4.24 1.66 -7.37
C GLY A 15 -4.18 0.13 -7.22
N ALA A 16 -5.30 -0.56 -7.39
CA ALA A 16 -5.36 -2.03 -7.33
C ALA A 16 -4.57 -2.67 -8.48
N TYR A 17 -4.80 -2.24 -9.72
CA TYR A 17 -4.07 -2.76 -10.89
C TYR A 17 -2.57 -2.45 -10.82
N LEU A 18 -2.18 -1.25 -10.39
CA LEU A 18 -0.78 -0.88 -10.23
C LEU A 18 -0.11 -1.71 -9.14
N THR A 19 -0.81 -1.97 -8.04
CA THR A 19 -0.33 -2.83 -6.96
C THR A 19 -0.02 -4.23 -7.49
N GLU A 20 -0.96 -4.84 -8.21
CA GLU A 20 -0.79 -6.17 -8.78
C GLU A 20 0.43 -6.22 -9.74
N LEU A 21 0.55 -5.23 -10.63
CA LEU A 21 1.65 -5.13 -11.57
C LEU A 21 3.01 -4.98 -10.88
N LEU A 22 3.10 -4.21 -9.80
CA LEU A 22 4.35 -4.01 -9.07
C LEU A 22 4.72 -5.24 -8.25
N LEU A 23 3.75 -5.87 -7.59
CA LEU A 23 3.93 -7.13 -6.89
C LEU A 23 4.43 -8.22 -7.86
N SER A 24 3.87 -8.33 -9.07
CA SER A 24 4.32 -9.28 -10.08
C SER A 24 5.75 -9.01 -10.58
N LYS A 25 6.23 -7.76 -10.45
CA LYS A 25 7.61 -7.36 -10.75
C LYS A 25 8.56 -7.54 -9.56
N GLY A 26 8.08 -8.05 -8.43
CA GLY A 26 8.88 -8.30 -7.22
C GLY A 26 9.15 -7.07 -6.36
N TYR A 27 8.33 -6.02 -6.51
CA TYR A 27 8.37 -4.86 -5.64
C TYR A 27 7.75 -5.14 -4.27
N GLU A 28 8.21 -4.40 -3.27
CA GLU A 28 7.51 -4.23 -2.00
C GLU A 28 6.58 -3.01 -2.13
N VAL A 29 5.28 -3.25 -2.14
CA VAL A 29 4.26 -2.22 -2.35
C VAL A 29 3.69 -1.79 -1.02
N HIS A 30 3.75 -0.50 -0.76
CA HIS A 30 3.12 0.16 0.37
C HIS A 30 1.92 0.96 -0.10
N GLY A 31 0.74 0.67 0.45
CA GLY A 31 -0.50 1.36 0.09
C GLY A 31 -0.97 2.28 1.20
N ILE A 32 -1.37 3.52 0.87
CA ILE A 32 -2.05 4.41 1.81
C ILE A 32 -3.55 4.24 1.66
N LYS A 33 -4.21 3.78 2.74
CA LYS A 33 -5.66 3.69 2.84
C LYS A 33 -6.21 4.69 3.85
N ARG A 34 -7.36 5.28 3.52
CA ARG A 34 -8.11 6.10 4.47
C ARG A 34 -8.71 5.23 5.58
N ARG A 35 -8.85 5.79 6.79
CA ARG A 35 -9.70 5.17 7.80
C ARG A 35 -11.15 5.27 7.35
N SER A 36 -11.81 4.13 7.25
CA SER A 36 -13.25 4.05 6.99
C SER A 36 -13.88 3.05 7.94
N SER A 37 -15.13 3.28 8.29
CA SER A 37 -15.95 2.37 9.10
C SER A 37 -16.43 1.14 8.32
N LEU A 38 -16.34 1.19 6.98
CA LEU A 38 -16.68 0.09 6.07
C LEU A 38 -15.39 -0.53 5.51
N PHE A 39 -15.47 -1.84 5.20
CA PHE A 39 -14.42 -2.52 4.46
C PHE A 39 -14.39 -1.95 3.04
N ASN A 40 -13.34 -1.19 2.72
CA ASN A 40 -13.14 -0.57 1.41
C ASN A 40 -11.98 -1.24 0.64
N THR A 41 -11.64 -2.47 1.01
CA THR A 41 -10.49 -3.21 0.47
C THR A 41 -10.88 -4.29 -0.52
N ASP A 42 -12.16 -4.42 -0.90
CA ASP A 42 -12.68 -5.46 -1.82
C ASP A 42 -11.82 -5.64 -3.09
N ARG A 43 -11.26 -4.54 -3.63
CA ARG A 43 -10.43 -4.56 -4.84
C ARG A 43 -8.99 -5.06 -4.63
N ILE A 44 -8.50 -5.06 -3.40
CA ILE A 44 -7.15 -5.50 -3.03
C ILE A 44 -7.17 -6.66 -2.02
N ASP A 45 -8.36 -7.12 -1.60
CA ASP A 45 -8.51 -8.19 -0.61
C ASP A 45 -7.90 -9.50 -1.10
N HIS A 46 -7.98 -9.79 -2.39
CA HIS A 46 -7.34 -10.97 -3.00
C HIS A 46 -5.81 -10.86 -3.06
N LEU A 47 -5.26 -9.64 -2.95
CA LEU A 47 -3.83 -9.37 -2.84
C LEU A 47 -3.37 -9.27 -1.39
N TYR A 48 -4.30 -9.19 -0.45
CA TYR A 48 -4.00 -9.06 0.97
C TYR A 48 -3.45 -10.39 1.48
N GLN A 49 -2.18 -10.37 1.89
CA GLN A 49 -1.51 -11.50 2.50
C GLN A 49 -1.67 -11.42 4.01
N ASP A 50 -1.80 -12.58 4.66
CA ASP A 50 -1.91 -12.64 6.11
C ASP A 50 -0.73 -11.88 6.76
N PRO A 51 -0.98 -11.03 7.77
CA PRO A 51 0.08 -10.31 8.47
C PRO A 51 1.22 -11.20 9.00
N HIS A 52 0.96 -12.49 9.23
CA HIS A 52 1.92 -13.49 9.70
C HIS A 52 2.71 -14.17 8.59
N ASP A 53 2.41 -13.88 7.32
CA ASP A 53 3.12 -14.45 6.19
C ASP A 53 4.50 -13.80 6.02
N ILE A 54 5.53 -14.63 5.96
CA ILE A 54 6.95 -14.23 6.00
C ILE A 54 7.36 -13.58 4.66
N GLY A 55 6.56 -13.77 3.61
CA GLY A 55 6.80 -13.27 2.26
C GLY A 55 6.00 -12.01 1.88
N ARG A 56 5.37 -11.32 2.84
CA ARG A 56 4.41 -10.27 2.49
C ARG A 56 5.07 -9.12 1.72
N ASN A 57 4.53 -8.83 0.52
CA ASN A 57 5.02 -7.75 -0.33
C ASN A 57 4.03 -6.59 -0.43
N LEU A 58 2.84 -6.70 0.18
CA LEU A 58 1.85 -5.63 0.26
C LEU A 58 1.67 -5.19 1.71
N ILE A 59 1.91 -3.91 1.99
CA ILE A 59 1.80 -3.33 3.34
C ILE A 59 0.88 -2.11 3.28
N LEU A 60 -0.21 -2.13 4.04
CA LEU A 60 -1.18 -1.04 4.08
C LEU A 60 -0.98 -0.14 5.30
N HIS A 61 -0.87 1.17 5.05
CA HIS A 61 -0.76 2.22 6.06
C HIS A 61 -2.04 3.04 6.11
N TYR A 62 -2.43 3.44 7.32
CA TYR A 62 -3.52 4.40 7.47
C TYR A 62 -3.00 5.83 7.26
N GLY A 63 -3.58 6.53 6.29
CA GLY A 63 -3.24 7.91 6.01
C GLY A 63 -4.27 8.63 5.18
N ASP A 64 -4.15 9.95 5.17
CA ASP A 64 -4.97 10.84 4.35
C ASP A 64 -4.07 11.85 3.62
N LEU A 65 -4.42 12.15 2.38
CA LEU A 65 -3.70 13.15 1.59
C LEU A 65 -3.85 14.57 2.15
N SER A 66 -4.88 14.83 2.97
CA SER A 66 -5.05 16.10 3.67
C SER A 66 -4.19 16.23 4.93
N ASP A 67 -3.61 15.13 5.44
CA ASP A 67 -2.76 15.12 6.63
C ASP A 67 -1.29 14.96 6.24
N SER A 68 -0.64 16.10 5.98
CA SER A 68 0.76 16.15 5.58
C SER A 68 1.71 15.54 6.62
N THR A 69 1.40 15.62 7.92
CA THR A 69 2.24 15.05 8.98
C THR A 69 2.22 13.53 8.94
N ASN A 70 1.04 12.94 8.73
CA ASN A 70 0.91 11.50 8.55
C ASN A 70 1.66 11.02 7.30
N LEU A 71 1.50 11.72 6.16
CA LEU A 71 2.21 11.38 4.92
C LEU A 71 3.73 11.42 5.09
N ILE A 72 4.27 12.48 5.69
CA ILE A 72 5.71 12.62 5.94
C ILE A 72 6.21 11.44 6.78
N ARG A 73 5.48 11.06 7.83
CA ARG A 73 5.83 9.92 8.68
C ARG A 73 5.84 8.61 7.89
N ILE A 74 4.84 8.36 7.04
CA ILE A 74 4.77 7.14 6.22
C ILE A 74 5.94 7.09 5.24
N ILE A 75 6.21 8.18 4.52
CA ILE A 75 7.33 8.27 3.58
C ILE A 75 8.65 8.03 4.30
N GLN A 76 8.87 8.65 5.46
CA GLN A 76 10.07 8.46 6.25
C GLN A 76 10.24 7.03 6.74
N GLN A 77 9.15 6.36 7.13
CA GLN A 77 9.19 4.97 7.59
C GLN A 77 9.43 3.99 6.43
N VAL A 78 8.78 4.22 5.29
CA VAL A 78 8.84 3.32 4.13
C VAL A 78 10.16 3.47 3.36
N GLN A 79 10.64 4.71 3.19
CA GLN A 79 11.73 5.07 2.28
C GLN A 79 11.48 4.47 0.87
N PRO A 80 10.40 4.88 0.17
CA PRO A 80 10.08 4.35 -1.13
C PRO A 80 11.11 4.79 -2.18
N ASP A 81 11.43 3.91 -3.12
CA ASP A 81 12.23 4.24 -4.30
C ASP A 81 11.38 4.97 -5.36
N GLU A 82 10.09 4.64 -5.43
CA GLU A 82 9.09 5.12 -6.39
C GLU A 82 7.75 5.45 -5.72
#